data_AF-A0AA92VDB3-F1
#
_entry.id   AF-A0AA92VDB3-F1
#
_cell.length_a   1.000
_cell.length_b   1.000
_cell.length_c   1.000
_cell.angle_alpha   90.00
_cell.angle_beta   90.00
_cell.angle_gamma   90.00
#
_symmetry.space_group_name_H-M   'P 1'
#
loop_
_entity.id
_entity.type
_entity.pdbx_description
1 polymer ?
#
loop_
_entity_poly.entity_id
_entity_poly.type
_entity_poly.pdbx_seq_one_letter_code
_entity_poly.pdbx_strand_id
1 'polypeptide(L)'
;MKQHVLLVDFSFAKYTHSSQVSCVSSFLPPPIWKRLLSLFTHKLYLEDNPNLENVIQQMDVIILFDTRKNYDEVARRIERVCSPTARLIFYSWNPLCESKAHSRLSERWIKATFSKKDAACAGFIYVGSFYFKNVLTENVLTTKWDGLFIGQDKGRREMLYKVASLYRKNRLQSRIILVNNRKALFSRRYSWHIDYNVVCKNVQASNSVIEILQEGQEGISLRAFESMFYEKKLVTNNQHIVNYDFYNSHNIFILGKDDESGFKAFIQSPYVKLSDAIVEKYKMASWLNRMLSL
;
A
#
# COMPACT_ATOMS: atom_id res chain seq x y z
N MET A 1 -0.50 -20.81 23.30
CA MET A 1 -0.59 -19.50 23.98
C MET A 1 -1.00 -18.45 22.96
N LYS A 2 -1.85 -17.48 23.33
CA LYS A 2 -2.10 -16.31 22.48
C LYS A 2 -0.81 -15.47 22.48
N GLN A 3 -0.26 -15.19 21.30
CA GLN A 3 0.90 -14.31 21.17
C GLN A 3 0.42 -12.86 21.12
N HIS A 4 1.07 -11.98 21.86
CA HIS A 4 0.88 -10.54 21.78
C HIS A 4 1.74 -9.98 20.65
N VAL A 5 1.08 -9.51 19.58
CA VAL A 5 1.75 -9.00 18.38
C VAL A 5 1.63 -7.49 18.32
N LEU A 6 2.75 -6.79 18.09
CA LEU A 6 2.78 -5.35 17.89
C LEU A 6 3.18 -5.00 16.45
N LEU A 7 2.35 -4.23 15.76
CA LEU A 7 2.72 -3.58 14.50
C LEU A 7 3.16 -2.14 14.79
N VAL A 8 4.42 -1.83 14.52
CA VAL A 8 5.01 -0.50 14.72
C VAL A 8 5.02 0.27 13.40
N ASP A 9 4.53 1.51 13.43
CA ASP A 9 4.41 2.42 12.29
C ASP A 9 3.52 1.91 11.14
N PHE A 10 2.53 1.07 11.47
CA PHE A 10 1.55 0.58 10.51
C PHE A 10 0.47 1.63 10.22
N SER A 11 0.53 2.27 9.04
CA SER A 11 -0.34 3.40 8.66
C SER A 11 -1.84 3.09 8.58
N PHE A 12 -2.21 1.81 8.59
CA PHE A 12 -3.58 1.33 8.44
C PHE A 12 -4.11 0.64 9.69
N ALA A 13 -3.51 0.92 10.86
CA ALA A 13 -3.89 0.39 12.17
C ALA A 13 -5.40 0.48 12.48
N LYS A 14 -6.08 1.54 12.04
CA LYS A 14 -7.53 1.69 12.22
C LYS A 14 -8.38 0.64 11.48
N TYR A 15 -7.78 -0.14 10.59
CA TYR A 15 -8.44 -1.16 9.77
C TYR A 15 -8.08 -2.59 10.22
N THR A 16 -7.34 -2.74 11.31
CA THR A 16 -7.08 -4.05 11.93
C THR A 16 -8.07 -4.28 13.07
N HIS A 17 -8.82 -5.37 13.02
CA HIS A 17 -9.87 -5.70 14.01
C HIS A 17 -9.54 -6.95 14.85
N SER A 18 -8.27 -7.38 14.90
CA SER A 18 -7.84 -8.56 15.66
C SER A 18 -7.46 -8.20 17.10
N SER A 19 -8.03 -8.89 18.08
CA SER A 19 -7.72 -8.69 19.52
C SER A 19 -6.31 -9.11 19.93
N GLN A 20 -5.60 -9.85 19.09
CA GLN A 20 -4.22 -10.31 19.35
C GLN A 20 -3.15 -9.36 18.80
N VAL A 21 -3.58 -8.36 17.99
CA VAL A 21 -2.68 -7.44 17.29
C VAL A 21 -2.89 -6.04 17.82
N SER A 22 -1.87 -5.53 18.50
CA SER A 22 -1.76 -4.12 18.85
C SER A 22 -1.05 -3.37 17.72
N CYS A 23 -1.43 -2.12 17.50
CA CYS A 23 -0.75 -1.24 16.57
C CYS A 23 -0.34 0.03 17.30
N VAL A 24 0.90 0.47 17.11
CA VAL A 24 1.40 1.71 17.69
C VAL A 24 2.20 2.48 16.66
N SER A 25 1.96 3.80 16.61
CA SER A 25 2.83 4.71 15.89
C SER A 25 4.00 5.08 16.80
N SER A 26 5.22 5.06 16.27
CA SER A 26 6.42 5.53 16.97
C SER A 26 6.38 7.04 17.24
N PHE A 27 5.47 7.75 16.58
CA PHE A 27 5.24 9.17 16.73
C PHE A 27 3.79 9.51 17.10
N LEU A 28 3.63 10.61 17.84
CA LEU A 28 2.36 11.29 17.99
C LEU A 28 2.10 12.22 16.78
N PRO A 29 0.85 12.30 16.30
CA PRO A 29 0.50 13.30 15.29
C PRO A 29 0.81 14.71 15.82
N PRO A 30 1.28 15.63 14.98
CA PRO A 30 1.58 16.98 15.45
C PRO A 30 0.29 17.69 15.84
N PRO A 31 0.35 18.65 16.79
CA PRO A 31 -0.78 19.48 17.17
C PRO A 31 -1.44 20.16 15.96
N ILE A 32 -2.76 20.37 16.02
CA ILE A 32 -3.55 20.93 14.91
C ILE A 32 -2.98 22.25 14.36
N TRP A 33 -2.49 23.13 15.23
CA TRP A 33 -1.90 24.41 14.82
C TRP A 33 -0.58 24.23 14.03
N LYS A 34 0.24 23.23 14.38
CA LYS A 34 1.46 22.88 13.62
C LYS A 34 1.16 22.13 12.32
N ARG A 35 0.00 21.47 12.19
CA ARG A 35 -0.43 20.85 10.93
C ARG A 35 -0.60 21.90 9.82
N LEU A 36 -1.05 23.11 10.15
CA LEU A 36 -1.17 24.22 9.19
C LEU A 36 0.22 24.72 8.72
N LEU A 37 1.22 24.75 9.61
CA LEU A 37 2.62 25.09 9.28
C LEU A 37 3.34 24.01 8.46
N SER A 38 2.92 22.75 8.57
CA SER A 38 3.49 21.62 7.81
C SER A 38 3.25 21.69 6.29
N LEU A 39 2.36 22.58 5.86
CA LEU A 39 2.14 22.91 4.45
C LEU A 39 3.38 23.60 3.84
N PHE A 40 4.16 24.31 4.66
CA PHE A 40 5.31 25.11 4.24
C PHE A 40 6.67 24.49 4.59
N THR A 41 6.74 23.57 5.56
CA THR A 41 7.99 22.91 6.00
C THR A 41 7.87 21.39 5.90
N HIS A 42 8.89 20.70 5.36
CA HIS A 42 8.83 19.24 5.10
C HIS A 42 8.95 18.42 6.39
N LYS A 43 9.28 19.08 7.50
CA LYS A 43 9.30 18.52 8.85
C LYS A 43 7.92 18.74 9.48
N LEU A 44 7.03 17.74 9.38
CA LEU A 44 6.13 17.56 10.51
C LEU A 44 7.04 17.27 11.72
N TYR A 45 7.03 18.16 12.72
CA TYR A 45 7.60 17.86 14.02
C TYR A 45 6.70 16.83 14.67
N LEU A 46 7.02 15.57 14.42
CA LEU A 46 6.43 14.43 15.09
C LEU A 46 7.17 14.25 16.42
N GLU A 47 6.42 14.21 17.51
CA GLU A 47 6.96 13.91 18.83
C GLU A 47 7.01 12.40 19.00
N ASP A 48 8.11 11.88 19.55
CA ASP A 48 8.21 10.45 19.83
C ASP A 48 7.09 10.03 20.76
N ASN A 49 6.49 8.88 20.49
CA ASN A 49 5.46 8.32 21.34
C ASN A 49 6.11 7.85 22.67
N PRO A 50 5.79 8.47 23.81
CA PRO A 50 6.39 8.10 25.09
C PRO A 50 5.90 6.73 25.57
N ASN A 51 4.73 6.28 25.12
CA ASN A 51 4.16 4.99 25.50
C ASN A 51 4.76 3.81 24.71
N LEU A 52 5.53 4.08 23.66
CA LEU A 52 6.08 3.04 22.79
C LEU A 52 6.85 1.97 23.58
N GLU A 53 7.74 2.40 24.48
CA GLU A 53 8.61 1.50 25.25
C GLU A 53 7.82 0.63 26.23
N ASN A 54 6.84 1.23 26.93
CA ASN A 54 5.96 0.51 27.85
C ASN A 54 5.16 -0.59 27.15
N VAL A 55 4.70 -0.32 25.92
CA VAL A 55 3.95 -1.32 25.11
C VAL A 55 4.88 -2.43 24.65
N ILE A 56 6.10 -2.10 24.19
CA ILE A 56 7.05 -3.06 23.63
C ILE A 56 7.45 -4.16 24.64
N GLN A 57 7.61 -3.81 25.92
CA GLN A 57 8.08 -4.75 26.95
C GLN A 57 7.16 -5.98 27.12
N GLN A 58 5.90 -5.88 26.71
CA GLN A 58 4.87 -6.90 26.92
C GLN A 58 4.59 -7.74 25.66
N MET A 59 5.36 -7.55 24.58
CA MET A 59 5.06 -8.13 23.27
C MET A 59 5.95 -9.33 22.97
N ASP A 60 5.33 -10.40 22.47
CA ASP A 60 6.03 -11.61 22.04
C ASP A 60 6.64 -11.43 20.64
N VAL A 61 5.95 -10.67 19.78
CA VAL A 61 6.36 -10.43 18.39
C VAL A 61 6.18 -8.95 18.06
N ILE A 62 7.22 -8.35 17.49
CA ILE A 62 7.21 -6.94 17.09
C ILE A 62 7.55 -6.85 15.61
N ILE A 63 6.61 -6.31 14.83
CA ILE A 63 6.74 -6.12 13.38
C ILE A 63 6.91 -4.62 13.11
N LEU A 64 8.09 -4.22 12.66
CA LEU A 64 8.41 -2.83 12.30
C LEU A 64 8.26 -2.62 10.79
N PHE A 65 7.49 -1.60 10.40
CA PHE A 65 7.32 -1.19 9.01
C PHE A 65 8.28 -0.08 8.61
N ASP A 66 8.58 0.01 7.32
CA ASP A 66 9.50 0.99 6.72
C ASP A 66 8.87 2.34 6.36
N THR A 67 7.74 2.69 6.97
CA THR A 67 6.94 3.88 6.66
C THR A 67 7.65 5.21 6.99
N ARG A 68 8.75 5.19 7.77
CA ARG A 68 9.60 6.36 8.08
C ARG A 68 10.99 6.21 7.46
N LYS A 69 11.65 7.33 7.14
CA LYS A 69 13.02 7.29 6.57
C LYS A 69 14.07 6.68 7.52
N ASN A 70 13.95 6.97 8.81
CA ASN A 70 14.90 6.55 9.85
C ASN A 70 14.28 5.44 10.73
N TYR A 71 13.73 4.38 10.13
CA TYR A 71 13.17 3.26 10.92
C TYR A 71 14.26 2.52 11.71
N ASP A 72 15.53 2.64 11.31
CA ASP A 72 16.67 2.04 12.01
C ASP A 72 16.90 2.63 13.42
N GLU A 73 16.54 3.91 13.63
CA GLU A 73 16.55 4.51 14.96
C GLU A 73 15.47 3.91 15.86
N VAL A 74 14.28 3.67 15.30
CA VAL A 74 13.17 3.02 16.03
C VAL A 74 13.51 1.57 16.33
N ALA A 75 14.10 0.85 15.38
CA ALA A 75 14.58 -0.50 15.57
C ALA A 75 15.57 -0.58 16.76
N ARG A 76 16.57 0.30 16.80
CA ARG A 76 17.52 0.40 17.92
C ARG A 76 16.84 0.73 19.25
N ARG A 77 15.81 1.59 19.25
CA ARG A 77 15.01 1.90 20.44
C ARG A 77 14.24 0.67 20.92
N ILE A 78 13.59 -0.05 20.01
CA ILE A 78 12.87 -1.31 20.29
C ILE A 78 13.81 -2.35 20.90
N GLU A 79 14.98 -2.57 20.29
CA GLU A 79 15.95 -3.56 20.75
C GLU A 79 16.40 -3.37 22.20
N ARG A 80 16.52 -2.11 22.66
CA ARG A 80 16.94 -1.78 24.03
C ARG A 80 15.93 -2.13 25.10
N VAL A 81 14.64 -2.17 24.75
CA VAL A 81 13.54 -2.27 25.72
C VAL A 81 12.68 -3.52 25.55
N CYS A 82 12.71 -4.18 24.40
CA CYS A 82 11.96 -5.42 24.19
C CYS A 82 12.55 -6.58 25.01
N SER A 83 11.70 -7.54 25.35
CA SER A 83 12.15 -8.80 25.98
C SER A 83 13.25 -9.46 25.13
N PRO A 84 14.30 -10.06 25.71
CA PRO A 84 15.30 -10.83 24.98
C PRO A 84 14.70 -11.95 24.11
N THR A 85 13.56 -12.51 24.54
CA THR A 85 12.83 -13.57 23.81
C THR A 85 11.87 -13.05 22.75
N ALA A 86 11.64 -11.74 22.68
CA ALA A 86 10.75 -11.16 21.69
C ALA A 86 11.31 -11.36 20.29
N ARG A 87 10.45 -11.82 19.38
CA ARG A 87 10.79 -11.98 17.96
C ARG A 87 10.63 -10.65 17.23
N LEU A 88 11.70 -10.19 16.62
CA LEU A 88 11.75 -8.90 15.92
C LEU A 88 11.73 -9.13 14.41
N ILE A 89 10.72 -8.59 13.74
CA ILE A 89 10.56 -8.71 12.28
C ILE A 89 10.50 -7.33 11.67
N PHE A 90 11.39 -7.07 10.71
CA PHE A 90 11.34 -5.86 9.90
C PHE A 90 10.64 -6.22 8.59
N TYR A 91 9.56 -5.52 8.27
CA TYR A 91 8.87 -5.69 7.01
C TYR A 91 9.02 -4.43 6.15
N SER A 92 9.76 -4.57 5.06
CA SER A 92 9.85 -3.55 4.04
C SER A 92 8.59 -3.60 3.18
N TRP A 93 7.78 -2.55 3.26
CA TRP A 93 6.55 -2.39 2.50
C TRP A 93 6.68 -1.37 1.37
N ASN A 94 7.84 -0.71 1.26
CA ASN A 94 8.23 0.17 0.18
C ASN A 94 9.50 -0.37 -0.49
N PRO A 95 9.75 -0.06 -1.78
CA PRO A 95 10.97 -0.51 -2.45
C PRO A 95 12.24 -0.10 -1.70
N LEU A 96 13.18 -1.02 -1.50
CA LEU A 96 14.41 -0.77 -0.74
C LEU A 96 15.29 0.33 -1.34
N CYS A 97 15.15 0.64 -2.63
CA CYS A 97 15.87 1.72 -3.29
C CYS A 97 15.52 3.12 -2.73
N GLU A 98 14.41 3.28 -2.00
CA GLU A 98 14.01 4.55 -1.40
C GLU A 98 14.79 4.87 -0.09
N SER A 99 15.42 3.89 0.57
CA SER A 99 16.17 4.12 1.82
C SER A 99 17.25 3.08 2.08
N LYS A 100 18.44 3.53 2.50
CA LYS A 100 19.52 2.65 2.99
C LYS A 100 19.42 2.28 4.47
N ALA A 101 18.39 2.73 5.19
CA ALA A 101 18.27 2.51 6.63
C ALA A 101 18.26 1.02 7.03
N HIS A 102 17.75 0.15 6.16
CA HIS A 102 17.73 -1.29 6.35
C HIS A 102 19.11 -1.91 6.57
N SER A 103 20.17 -1.32 5.99
CA SER A 103 21.56 -1.78 6.19
C SER A 103 22.09 -1.56 7.61
N ARG A 104 21.42 -0.72 8.41
CA ARG A 104 21.80 -0.44 9.81
C ARG A 104 20.99 -1.23 10.83
N LEU A 105 20.08 -2.09 10.37
CA LEU A 105 19.35 -3.00 11.24
C LEU A 105 20.27 -4.15 11.68
N SER A 106 20.27 -4.46 12.98
CA SER A 106 21.06 -5.56 13.53
C SER A 106 20.58 -6.92 13.01
N GLU A 107 21.40 -7.95 13.21
CA GLU A 107 21.07 -9.34 12.89
C GLU A 107 19.93 -9.93 13.75
N ARG A 108 19.50 -9.23 14.81
CA ARG A 108 18.35 -9.64 15.62
C ARG A 108 17.02 -9.53 14.86
N TRP A 109 16.98 -8.72 13.79
CA TRP A 109 15.78 -8.54 12.98
C TRP A 109 15.71 -9.57 11.87
N ILE A 110 14.61 -10.32 11.84
CA ILE A 110 14.21 -11.08 10.66
C ILE A 110 13.74 -10.07 9.60
N LYS A 111 14.46 -9.99 8.47
CA LYS A 111 14.21 -8.99 7.42
C LYS A 111 13.34 -9.60 6.33
N ALA A 112 12.13 -9.08 6.16
CA ALA A 112 11.15 -9.54 5.18
C ALA A 112 10.73 -8.40 4.23
N THR A 113 10.28 -8.75 3.03
CA THR A 113 9.84 -7.76 2.02
C THR A 113 8.69 -8.26 1.16
N PHE A 114 7.94 -7.31 0.62
CA PHE A 114 6.87 -7.53 -0.35
C PHE A 114 7.38 -7.77 -1.78
N SER A 115 8.64 -7.47 -2.08
CA SER A 115 9.24 -7.48 -3.43
C SER A 115 10.20 -8.66 -3.60
N LYS A 116 9.99 -9.49 -4.63
CA LYS A 116 10.88 -10.63 -4.94
C LYS A 116 12.28 -10.16 -5.31
N LYS A 117 12.39 -9.03 -6.00
CA LYS A 117 13.67 -8.42 -6.37
C LYS A 117 14.43 -7.95 -5.13
N ASP A 118 13.75 -7.24 -4.24
CA ASP A 118 14.37 -6.75 -3.00
C ASP A 118 14.83 -7.94 -2.13
N ALA A 119 14.04 -9.01 -2.09
CA ALA A 119 14.43 -10.27 -1.44
C ALA A 119 15.73 -10.85 -2.03
N ALA A 120 15.80 -10.95 -3.36
CA ALA A 120 16.99 -11.47 -4.04
C ALA A 120 18.22 -10.55 -3.86
N CYS A 121 18.05 -9.23 -3.92
CA CYS A 121 19.15 -8.27 -3.87
C CYS A 121 19.69 -8.03 -2.45
N ALA A 122 18.82 -8.04 -1.43
CA ALA A 122 19.19 -7.71 -0.05
C ALA A 122 19.25 -8.93 0.88
N GLY A 123 18.95 -10.14 0.38
CA GLY A 123 18.88 -11.36 1.18
C GLY A 123 17.69 -11.39 2.13
N PHE A 124 16.61 -10.65 1.81
CA PHE A 124 15.42 -10.60 2.65
C PHE A 124 14.48 -11.77 2.33
N ILE A 125 13.63 -12.13 3.28
CA ILE A 125 12.61 -13.15 3.07
C ILE A 125 11.44 -12.54 2.29
N TYR A 126 11.10 -13.13 1.15
CA TYR A 126 9.91 -12.73 0.41
C TYR A 126 8.65 -13.31 1.06
N VAL A 127 7.73 -12.45 1.49
CA VAL A 127 6.45 -12.85 2.13
C VAL A 127 5.21 -12.36 1.37
N GLY A 128 5.44 -11.61 0.29
CA GLY A 128 4.40 -10.94 -0.49
C GLY A 128 3.76 -9.77 0.27
N SER A 129 2.83 -9.09 -0.40
CA SER A 129 2.07 -7.98 0.18
C SER A 129 0.67 -8.43 0.61
N PHE A 130 -0.10 -7.51 1.16
CA PHE A 130 -1.42 -7.78 1.69
C PHE A 130 -2.37 -6.60 1.51
N TYR A 131 -3.65 -6.88 1.71
CA TYR A 131 -4.72 -5.90 1.71
C TYR A 131 -5.57 -6.00 2.98
N PHE A 132 -5.89 -4.86 3.54
CA PHE A 132 -6.70 -4.69 4.74
C PHE A 132 -8.09 -4.20 4.32
N LYS A 133 -8.81 -5.03 3.53
CA LYS A 133 -10.10 -4.66 2.93
C LYS A 133 -10.98 -4.01 3.99
N ASN A 134 -11.20 -2.71 3.82
CA ASN A 134 -12.20 -2.01 4.60
C ASN A 134 -13.57 -2.32 3.96
N VAL A 135 -14.48 -2.88 4.74
CA VAL A 135 -15.86 -3.10 4.32
C VAL A 135 -16.55 -1.74 4.28
N LEU A 136 -16.36 -1.01 3.20
CA LEU A 136 -17.18 0.14 2.92
C LEU A 136 -18.43 -0.36 2.21
N THR A 137 -19.54 -0.30 2.94
CA THR A 137 -20.95 -0.34 2.49
C THR A 137 -21.33 -1.39 1.43
N GLU A 138 -22.27 -2.26 1.80
CA GLU A 138 -22.91 -3.26 0.93
C GLU A 138 -23.73 -2.65 -0.23
N ASN A 139 -23.93 -1.33 -0.23
CA ASN A 139 -24.70 -0.67 -1.27
C ASN A 139 -23.89 -0.56 -2.56
N VAL A 140 -24.42 -1.14 -3.64
CA VAL A 140 -23.89 -0.97 -5.00
C VAL A 140 -23.93 0.51 -5.35
N LEU A 141 -22.76 1.15 -5.41
CA LEU A 141 -22.63 2.53 -5.86
C LEU A 141 -22.78 2.59 -7.37
N THR A 142 -23.55 3.56 -7.86
CA THR A 142 -23.62 3.85 -9.29
C THR A 142 -22.22 4.18 -9.82
N THR A 143 -21.81 3.51 -10.89
CA THR A 143 -20.55 3.80 -11.58
C THR A 143 -20.53 5.26 -12.05
N LYS A 144 -19.46 5.97 -11.71
CA LYS A 144 -19.20 7.35 -12.10
C LYS A 144 -18.09 7.47 -13.15
N TRP A 145 -17.17 6.51 -13.18
CA TRP A 145 -15.97 6.57 -14.03
C TRP A 145 -15.66 5.20 -14.60
N ASP A 146 -15.23 5.15 -15.86
CA ASP A 146 -14.73 3.93 -16.48
C ASP A 146 -13.35 3.57 -15.95
N GLY A 147 -12.50 4.56 -15.66
CA GLY A 147 -11.17 4.36 -15.10
C GLY A 147 -10.84 5.36 -14.00
N LEU A 148 -10.20 4.89 -12.94
CA LEU A 148 -9.82 5.71 -11.79
C LEU A 148 -8.34 5.57 -11.45
N PHE A 149 -7.64 6.70 -11.32
CA PHE A 149 -6.34 6.77 -10.67
C PHE A 149 -6.40 7.71 -9.47
N ILE A 150 -5.97 7.27 -8.27
CA ILE A 150 -5.75 8.17 -7.11
C ILE A 150 -4.40 7.90 -6.46
N GLY A 151 -3.46 8.83 -6.54
CA GLY A 151 -2.26 8.78 -5.71
C GLY A 151 -1.17 9.77 -6.10
N GLN A 152 0.01 9.57 -5.53
CA GLN A 152 1.08 10.57 -5.59
C GLN A 152 1.66 10.75 -6.99
N ASP A 153 2.10 11.97 -7.28
CA ASP A 153 2.85 12.29 -8.49
C ASP A 153 4.35 11.97 -8.29
N LYS A 154 4.72 10.70 -8.52
CA LYS A 154 6.10 10.20 -8.50
C LYS A 154 6.65 10.03 -9.92
N GLY A 155 6.58 11.08 -10.75
CA GLY A 155 7.08 11.05 -12.14
C GLY A 155 6.15 10.38 -13.17
N ARG A 156 4.96 9.95 -12.76
CA ARG A 156 4.02 9.15 -13.56
C ARG A 156 3.06 9.93 -14.46
N ARG A 157 3.20 11.27 -14.55
CA ARG A 157 2.19 12.14 -15.19
C ARG A 157 2.02 11.86 -16.68
N GLU A 158 3.13 11.72 -17.41
CA GLU A 158 3.10 11.53 -18.85
C GLU A 158 2.35 10.24 -19.20
N MET A 159 2.68 9.14 -18.54
CA MET A 159 1.99 7.87 -18.73
C MET A 159 0.51 7.96 -18.36
N LEU A 160 0.16 8.64 -17.26
CA LEU A 160 -1.25 8.87 -16.91
C LEU A 160 -2.00 9.68 -17.97
N TYR A 161 -1.36 10.64 -18.63
CA TYR A 161 -1.97 11.36 -19.76
C TYR A 161 -2.18 10.45 -20.97
N LYS A 162 -1.23 9.56 -21.27
CA LYS A 162 -1.38 8.56 -22.34
C LYS A 162 -2.57 7.64 -22.06
N VAL A 163 -2.68 7.13 -20.85
CA VAL A 163 -3.81 6.29 -20.43
C VAL A 163 -5.13 7.06 -20.50
N ALA A 164 -5.21 8.29 -19.98
CA ALA A 164 -6.44 9.10 -20.12
C ALA A 164 -6.83 9.35 -21.58
N SER A 165 -5.85 9.49 -22.48
CA SER A 165 -6.08 9.61 -23.92
C SER A 165 -6.67 8.31 -24.49
N LEU A 166 -6.16 7.14 -24.06
CA LEU A 166 -6.68 5.83 -24.44
C LEU A 166 -8.17 5.66 -24.05
N TYR A 167 -8.55 6.00 -22.81
CA TYR A 167 -9.96 6.01 -22.41
C TYR A 167 -10.79 6.95 -23.29
N ARG A 168 -10.32 8.19 -23.51
CA ARG A 168 -11.05 9.20 -24.30
C ARG A 168 -11.27 8.78 -25.74
N LYS A 169 -10.25 8.25 -26.42
CA LYS A 169 -10.34 7.74 -27.81
C LYS A 169 -11.39 6.63 -27.94
N ASN A 170 -11.55 5.83 -26.88
CA ASN A 170 -12.55 4.77 -26.79
C ASN A 170 -13.94 5.24 -26.29
N ARG A 171 -14.15 6.57 -26.17
CA ARG A 171 -15.39 7.19 -25.64
C ARG A 171 -15.71 6.75 -24.21
N LEU A 172 -14.68 6.51 -23.40
CA LEU A 172 -14.78 6.18 -21.98
C LEU A 172 -14.29 7.36 -21.12
N GLN A 173 -14.79 7.46 -19.89
CA GLN A 173 -14.45 8.53 -18.95
C GLN A 173 -13.50 8.06 -17.87
N SER A 174 -12.28 8.61 -17.84
CA SER A 174 -11.32 8.37 -16.76
C SER A 174 -11.21 9.56 -15.80
N ARG A 175 -11.02 9.29 -14.51
CA ARG A 175 -10.68 10.29 -13.48
C ARG A 175 -9.30 10.05 -12.91
N ILE A 176 -8.44 11.06 -13.01
CA ILE A 176 -7.08 11.05 -12.45
C ILE A 176 -7.01 12.08 -11.32
N ILE A 177 -6.64 11.61 -10.14
CA ILE A 177 -6.41 12.43 -8.95
C ILE A 177 -4.96 12.29 -8.52
N LEU A 178 -4.17 13.33 -8.79
CA LEU A 178 -2.78 13.42 -8.35
C LEU A 178 -2.72 14.05 -6.95
N VAL A 179 -2.34 13.26 -5.94
CA VAL A 179 -2.26 13.72 -4.56
C VAL A 179 -0.88 14.31 -4.28
N ASN A 180 -0.82 15.59 -3.92
CA ASN A 180 0.40 16.24 -3.47
C ASN A 180 0.05 17.52 -2.67
N ASN A 181 0.09 17.46 -1.34
CA ASN A 181 -0.30 18.58 -0.47
C ASN A 181 0.43 19.90 -0.81
N ARG A 182 1.73 19.83 -1.07
CA ARG A 182 2.54 21.01 -1.37
C ARG A 182 2.16 21.64 -2.70
N LYS A 183 2.09 20.81 -3.75
CA LYS A 183 1.72 21.31 -5.08
C LYS A 183 0.24 21.74 -5.14
N ALA A 184 -0.62 21.18 -4.29
CA ALA A 184 -2.03 21.55 -4.17
C ALA A 184 -2.24 22.98 -3.63
N LEU A 185 -1.28 23.53 -2.86
CA LEU A 185 -1.30 24.94 -2.44
C LEU A 185 -1.29 25.91 -3.63
N PHE A 186 -0.59 25.54 -4.69
CA PHE A 186 -0.29 26.44 -5.82
C PHE A 186 -0.97 26.02 -7.12
N SER A 187 -1.59 24.84 -7.17
CA SER A 187 -2.16 24.31 -8.40
C SER A 187 -3.36 23.40 -8.16
N ARG A 188 -4.49 23.77 -8.77
CA ARG A 188 -5.73 22.97 -8.81
C ARG A 188 -5.58 21.62 -9.53
N ARG A 189 -4.44 21.38 -10.19
CA ARG A 189 -4.12 20.09 -10.82
C ARG A 189 -3.79 19.00 -9.80
N TYR A 190 -3.52 19.37 -8.56
CA TYR A 190 -3.23 18.44 -7.48
C TYR A 190 -4.32 18.51 -6.41
N SER A 191 -4.56 17.36 -5.79
CA SER A 191 -5.43 17.25 -4.64
C SER A 191 -4.62 17.15 -3.35
N TRP A 192 -5.23 17.64 -2.29
CA TRP A 192 -4.84 17.34 -0.92
C TRP A 192 -4.91 15.85 -0.63
N HIS A 193 -4.28 15.43 0.46
CA HIS A 193 -4.37 14.07 0.97
C HIS A 193 -5.84 13.63 1.05
N ILE A 194 -6.11 12.43 0.56
CA ILE A 194 -7.44 11.83 0.52
C ILE A 194 -7.46 10.69 1.53
N ASP A 195 -8.44 10.71 2.45
CA ASP A 195 -8.61 9.59 3.37
C ASP A 195 -8.86 8.29 2.60
N TYR A 196 -8.29 7.20 3.09
CA TYR A 196 -8.34 5.91 2.41
C TYR A 196 -9.78 5.43 2.18
N ASN A 197 -10.72 5.74 3.07
CA ASN A 197 -12.12 5.38 2.85
C ASN A 197 -12.72 6.10 1.65
N VAL A 198 -12.30 7.33 1.38
CA VAL A 198 -12.71 8.07 0.19
C VAL A 198 -12.09 7.44 -1.06
N VAL A 199 -10.85 6.95 -0.99
CA VAL A 199 -10.22 6.19 -2.09
C VAL A 199 -11.05 4.95 -2.43
N CYS A 200 -11.33 4.10 -1.44
CA CYS A 200 -12.14 2.90 -1.60
C CYS A 200 -13.55 3.19 -2.17
N LYS A 201 -14.23 4.25 -1.70
CA LYS A 201 -15.53 4.66 -2.28
C LYS A 201 -15.43 5.06 -3.75
N ASN A 202 -14.35 5.75 -4.15
CA ASN A 202 -14.16 6.09 -5.56
C ASN A 202 -13.86 4.83 -6.39
N VAL A 203 -13.07 3.89 -5.85
CA VAL A 203 -12.81 2.60 -6.52
C VAL A 203 -14.13 1.84 -6.75
N GLN A 204 -14.98 1.73 -5.72
CA GLN A 204 -16.31 1.11 -5.84
C GLN A 204 -17.18 1.77 -6.92
N ALA A 205 -17.12 3.10 -7.03
CA ALA A 205 -17.84 3.88 -8.04
C ALA A 205 -17.11 3.95 -9.41
N SER A 206 -16.17 3.04 -9.69
CA SER A 206 -15.47 2.95 -10.98
C SER A 206 -15.58 1.55 -11.59
N ASN A 207 -15.45 1.44 -12.91
CA ASN A 207 -15.38 0.13 -13.61
C ASN A 207 -13.97 -0.48 -13.53
N SER A 208 -12.95 0.38 -13.54
CA SER A 208 -11.55 -0.04 -13.50
C SER A 208 -10.67 0.88 -12.64
N VAL A 209 -9.62 0.29 -12.08
CA VAL A 209 -8.53 0.99 -11.40
C VAL A 209 -7.35 1.08 -12.36
N ILE A 210 -6.76 2.26 -12.45
CA ILE A 210 -5.56 2.53 -13.23
C ILE A 210 -4.35 2.47 -12.28
N GLU A 211 -3.37 1.64 -12.61
CA GLU A 211 -2.10 1.50 -11.90
C GLU A 211 -0.94 1.90 -12.81
N ILE A 212 -0.15 2.87 -12.36
CA ILE A 212 1.11 3.23 -13.02
C ILE A 212 2.21 3.19 -11.96
N LEU A 213 3.01 2.14 -12.01
CA LEU A 213 4.20 1.99 -11.18
C LEU A 213 5.22 3.08 -11.55
N GLN A 214 5.93 3.56 -10.54
CA GLN A 214 7.08 4.44 -10.77
C GLN A 214 8.23 3.65 -11.39
N GLU A 215 9.14 4.34 -12.07
CA GLU A 215 10.34 3.72 -12.61
C GLU A 215 11.15 3.02 -11.51
N GLY A 216 11.62 1.80 -11.81
CA GLY A 216 12.38 0.96 -10.87
C GLY A 216 11.54 0.27 -9.78
N GLN A 217 10.25 0.56 -9.64
CA GLN A 217 9.39 -0.18 -8.73
C GLN A 217 8.96 -1.52 -9.36
N GLU A 218 9.23 -2.59 -8.62
CA GLU A 218 8.71 -3.93 -8.88
C GLU A 218 7.81 -4.37 -7.73
N GLY A 219 6.97 -5.37 -8.00
CA GLY A 219 5.99 -5.88 -7.03
C GLY A 219 4.60 -5.26 -7.17
N ILE A 220 3.69 -5.74 -6.33
CA ILE A 220 2.27 -5.39 -6.39
C ILE A 220 1.99 -4.08 -5.65
N SER A 221 1.16 -3.20 -6.22
CA SER A 221 0.72 -1.99 -5.53
C SER A 221 -0.64 -2.19 -4.84
N LEU A 222 -0.99 -1.27 -3.95
CA LEU A 222 -2.32 -1.23 -3.35
C LEU A 222 -3.45 -1.13 -4.39
N ARG A 223 -3.21 -0.56 -5.58
CA ARG A 223 -4.24 -0.45 -6.63
C ARG A 223 -4.59 -1.78 -7.26
N ALA A 224 -3.60 -2.64 -7.46
CA ALA A 224 -3.87 -4.00 -7.92
C ALA A 224 -4.71 -4.76 -6.89
N PHE A 225 -4.45 -4.57 -5.59
CA PHE A 225 -5.33 -5.10 -4.55
C PHE A 225 -6.71 -4.46 -4.51
N GLU A 226 -6.81 -3.14 -4.62
CA GLU A 226 -8.09 -2.44 -4.72
C GLU A 226 -8.93 -2.99 -5.87
N SER A 227 -8.32 -3.19 -7.05
CA SER A 227 -8.97 -3.84 -8.19
C SER A 227 -9.44 -5.26 -7.83
N MET A 228 -8.56 -6.09 -7.29
CA MET A 228 -8.89 -7.48 -6.96
C MET A 228 -10.01 -7.60 -5.91
N PHE A 229 -9.91 -6.85 -4.80
CA PHE A 229 -10.81 -6.97 -3.66
C PHE A 229 -12.17 -6.26 -3.83
N TYR A 230 -12.24 -5.29 -4.74
CA TYR A 230 -13.49 -4.62 -5.15
C TYR A 230 -14.01 -5.12 -6.51
N GLU A 231 -13.42 -6.19 -7.06
CA GLU A 231 -13.82 -6.82 -8.32
C GLU A 231 -13.92 -5.81 -9.48
N LYS A 232 -12.91 -4.94 -9.57
CA LYS A 232 -12.75 -3.95 -10.64
C LYS A 232 -11.71 -4.40 -11.63
N LYS A 233 -11.85 -4.02 -12.90
CA LYS A 233 -10.77 -4.24 -13.88
C LYS A 233 -9.51 -3.48 -13.45
N LEU A 234 -8.35 -3.99 -13.81
CA LEU A 234 -7.07 -3.30 -13.63
C LEU A 234 -6.49 -2.91 -14.98
N VAL A 235 -6.10 -1.66 -15.14
CA VAL A 235 -5.27 -1.20 -16.26
C VAL A 235 -3.90 -0.83 -15.71
N THR A 236 -2.86 -1.58 -16.06
CA THR A 236 -1.55 -1.46 -15.42
C THR A 236 -0.38 -1.43 -16.40
N ASN A 237 0.72 -0.76 -16.02
CA ASN A 237 2.03 -0.90 -16.68
C ASN A 237 2.92 -1.98 -16.01
N ASN A 238 2.44 -2.65 -14.97
CA ASN A 238 3.16 -3.71 -14.28
C ASN A 238 3.12 -5.01 -15.09
N GLN A 239 4.11 -5.23 -15.94
CA GLN A 239 4.18 -6.44 -16.75
C GLN A 239 4.40 -7.72 -15.92
N HIS A 240 5.00 -7.60 -14.73
CA HIS A 240 5.23 -8.74 -13.83
C HIS A 240 3.96 -9.26 -13.16
N ILE A 241 2.82 -8.56 -13.32
CA ILE A 241 1.54 -8.99 -12.75
C ILE A 241 1.10 -10.37 -13.22
N VAL A 242 1.57 -10.81 -14.39
CA VAL A 242 1.32 -12.16 -14.94
C VAL A 242 1.88 -13.28 -14.07
N ASN A 243 2.83 -12.98 -13.18
CA ASN A 243 3.45 -13.95 -12.29
C ASN A 243 2.69 -14.12 -10.96
N TYR A 244 1.56 -13.42 -10.79
CA TYR A 244 0.70 -13.54 -9.62
C TYR A 244 -0.44 -14.52 -9.91
N ASP A 245 -0.81 -15.31 -8.92
CA ASP A 245 -1.88 -16.32 -9.01
C ASP A 245 -3.28 -15.73 -9.25
N PHE A 246 -3.49 -14.44 -9.00
CA PHE A 246 -4.74 -13.74 -9.32
C PHE A 246 -4.77 -13.16 -10.75
N TYR A 247 -3.71 -13.34 -11.55
CA TYR A 247 -3.70 -12.85 -12.93
C TYR A 247 -4.81 -13.51 -13.74
N ASN A 248 -5.63 -12.68 -14.39
CA ASN A 248 -6.64 -13.11 -15.35
C ASN A 248 -6.73 -12.02 -16.42
N SER A 249 -6.50 -12.40 -17.69
CA SER A 249 -6.53 -11.47 -18.83
C SER A 249 -7.90 -10.82 -19.04
N HIS A 250 -8.98 -11.44 -18.57
CA HIS A 250 -10.30 -10.82 -18.59
C HIS A 250 -10.42 -9.68 -17.58
N ASN A 251 -9.61 -9.67 -16.51
CA ASN A 251 -9.68 -8.66 -15.45
C ASN A 251 -8.55 -7.64 -15.49
N ILE A 252 -7.44 -7.95 -16.16
CA ILE A 252 -6.22 -7.15 -16.13
C ILE A 252 -5.77 -6.86 -17.57
N PHE A 253 -5.66 -5.57 -17.89
CA PHE A 253 -5.13 -5.06 -19.14
C PHE A 253 -3.74 -4.46 -18.91
N ILE A 254 -2.74 -4.97 -19.62
CA ILE A 254 -1.34 -4.60 -19.50
C ILE A 254 -0.97 -3.62 -20.62
N LEU A 255 -0.73 -2.37 -20.24
CA LEU A 255 -0.35 -1.29 -21.15
C LEU A 255 0.96 -1.61 -21.88
N GLY A 256 0.97 -1.40 -23.19
CA GLY A 256 2.12 -1.69 -24.05
C GLY A 256 2.35 -3.17 -24.36
N LYS A 257 1.47 -4.06 -23.88
CA LYS A 257 1.48 -5.49 -24.18
C LYS A 257 0.18 -5.95 -24.83
N ASP A 258 -0.95 -5.60 -24.22
CA ASP A 258 -2.27 -6.00 -24.71
C ASP A 258 -2.74 -5.07 -25.84
N ASP A 259 -3.54 -5.61 -26.76
CA ASP A 259 -4.04 -4.89 -27.92
C ASP A 259 -5.07 -3.81 -27.52
N GLU A 260 -4.73 -2.56 -27.81
CA GLU A 260 -5.58 -1.40 -27.52
C GLU A 260 -6.89 -1.39 -28.34
N SER A 261 -6.98 -2.14 -29.44
CA SER A 261 -8.22 -2.24 -30.25
C SER A 261 -9.39 -2.82 -29.46
N GLY A 262 -9.10 -3.73 -28.51
CA GLY A 262 -10.07 -4.37 -27.62
C GLY A 262 -10.33 -3.61 -26.32
N PHE A 263 -9.69 -2.45 -26.10
CA PHE A 263 -9.68 -1.77 -24.80
C PHE A 263 -11.09 -1.43 -24.30
N LYS A 264 -11.96 -0.91 -25.18
CA LYS A 264 -13.34 -0.57 -24.80
C LYS A 264 -14.12 -1.81 -24.35
N ALA A 265 -14.02 -2.89 -25.11
CA ALA A 265 -14.70 -4.15 -24.80
C ALA A 265 -14.20 -4.74 -23.48
N PHE A 266 -12.88 -4.68 -23.22
CA PHE A 266 -12.30 -5.09 -21.95
C PHE A 266 -12.91 -4.32 -20.76
N ILE A 267 -12.93 -2.98 -20.82
CA ILE A 267 -13.45 -2.15 -19.72
C ILE A 267 -14.93 -2.40 -19.45
N GLN A 268 -15.73 -2.64 -20.50
CA GLN A 268 -17.18 -2.85 -20.39
C GLN A 268 -17.56 -4.29 -20.07
N SER A 269 -16.64 -5.24 -20.21
CA SER A 269 -16.90 -6.65 -19.89
C SER A 269 -17.08 -6.84 -18.37
N PRO A 270 -17.93 -7.79 -17.94
CA PRO A 270 -18.05 -8.15 -16.52
C PRO A 270 -16.73 -8.61 -15.92
N TYR A 271 -16.49 -8.32 -14.64
CA TYR A 271 -15.35 -8.88 -13.90
C TYR A 271 -15.52 -10.39 -13.73
N VAL A 272 -14.47 -11.16 -13.99
CA VAL A 272 -14.44 -12.60 -13.76
C VAL A 272 -14.01 -12.85 -12.32
N LYS A 273 -14.95 -13.25 -11.46
CA LYS A 273 -14.68 -13.47 -10.04
C LYS A 273 -13.53 -14.48 -9.84
N LEU A 274 -12.60 -14.14 -8.96
CA LEU A 274 -11.49 -15.02 -8.57
C LEU A 274 -11.95 -16.01 -7.50
N SER A 275 -11.24 -17.13 -7.34
CA SER A 275 -11.55 -18.06 -6.26
C SER A 275 -11.30 -17.42 -4.90
N ASP A 276 -12.14 -17.76 -3.92
CA ASP A 276 -12.03 -17.21 -2.57
C ASP A 276 -10.67 -17.55 -1.93
N ALA A 277 -10.08 -18.70 -2.28
CA ALA A 277 -8.75 -19.11 -1.82
C ALA A 277 -7.64 -18.14 -2.27
N ILE A 278 -7.70 -17.64 -3.51
CA ILE A 278 -6.75 -16.64 -4.02
C ILE A 278 -6.94 -15.34 -3.24
N VAL A 279 -8.17 -14.86 -3.08
CA VAL A 279 -8.47 -13.61 -2.37
C VAL A 279 -8.04 -13.70 -0.89
N GLU A 280 -8.30 -14.82 -0.23
CA GLU A 280 -7.94 -15.09 1.17
C GLU A 280 -6.44 -15.00 1.40
N LYS A 281 -5.61 -15.51 0.46
CA LYS A 281 -4.14 -15.47 0.54
C LYS A 281 -3.59 -14.05 0.73
N TYR A 282 -4.23 -13.06 0.12
CA TYR A 282 -3.81 -11.66 0.16
C TYR A 282 -4.46 -10.83 1.27
N LYS A 283 -5.33 -11.42 2.10
CA LYS A 283 -5.85 -10.71 3.27
C LYS A 283 -4.75 -10.50 4.30
N MET A 284 -4.86 -9.39 5.04
CA MET A 284 -3.99 -9.05 6.16
C MET A 284 -3.81 -10.22 7.15
N ALA A 285 -4.88 -10.96 7.47
CA ALA A 285 -4.81 -12.09 8.39
C ALA A 285 -3.89 -13.21 7.87
N SER A 286 -4.06 -13.61 6.60
CA SER A 286 -3.22 -14.63 5.96
C SER A 286 -1.77 -14.18 5.83
N TRP A 287 -1.53 -12.91 5.52
CA TRP A 287 -0.19 -12.34 5.52
C TRP A 287 0.43 -12.34 6.92
N LEU A 288 -0.33 -11.95 7.94
CA LEU A 288 0.15 -11.95 9.32
C LEU A 288 0.53 -13.36 9.76
N ASN A 289 -0.25 -14.39 9.40
CA ASN A 289 0.11 -15.78 9.68
C ASN A 289 1.45 -16.18 9.04
N ARG A 290 1.72 -15.74 7.80
CA ARG A 290 3.03 -15.95 7.16
C ARG A 290 4.15 -15.24 7.92
N MET A 291 3.93 -13.98 8.31
CA MET A 291 4.89 -13.22 9.11
C MET A 291 5.20 -13.89 10.45
N LEU A 292 4.16 -14.39 11.14
CA LEU A 292 4.30 -15.09 12.42
C LEU A 292 4.90 -16.50 12.28
N SER A 293 5.07 -17.01 11.06
CA SER A 293 5.73 -18.30 10.79
C SER A 293 7.22 -18.19 10.43
N LEU A 294 7.75 -16.97 10.27
CA LEU A 294 9.18 -16.71 10.04
C LEU A 294 10.03 -17.03 11.28
#